data_AF-A0A6C0UVA5-F1
#
_entry.id   AF-A0A6C0UVA5-F1
#
_cell.length_a   1.000
_cell.length_b   1.000
_cell.length_c   1.000
_cell.angle_alpha   90.00
_cell.angle_beta   90.00
_cell.angle_gamma   90.00
#
_symmetry.space_group_name_H-M   'P 1'
#
loop_
_entity.id
_entity.type
_entity.pdbx_description
1 polymer ?
#
loop_
_entity_poly.entity_id
_entity_poly.type
_entity_poly.pdbx_seq_one_letter_code
_entity_poly.pdbx_strand_id
1 'polypeptide(L)'
;MTSIQDEIKTYLNKNGRSSVAEVAQGIDYSKNYTRQNLKELRSNGEIKGEKTKQIPALIISGNFYVLTGDKGYLFSLVKRHASHLTGRARGMNVDELQSLLVNEVADRVVGGPRPWEFWK
;
A
#
# COMPACT_ATOMS: atom_id res chain seq x y z
N MET A 1 15.82 11.33 26.18
CA MET A 1 15.45 11.19 24.75
C MET A 1 14.53 10.00 24.64
N THR A 2 13.34 10.18 24.07
CA THR A 2 12.43 9.07 23.77
C THR A 2 12.98 8.34 22.55
N SER A 3 13.06 7.01 22.59
CA SER A 3 13.49 6.26 21.40
C SER A 3 12.35 6.20 20.38
N ILE A 4 12.67 6.07 19.10
CA ILE A 4 11.66 5.82 18.06
C ILE A 4 10.80 4.60 18.38
N GLN A 5 11.38 3.58 19.01
CA GLN A 5 10.67 2.37 19.41
C GLN A 5 9.59 2.68 20.46
N ASP A 6 9.85 3.62 21.38
CA ASP A 6 8.87 4.08 22.37
C ASP A 6 7.77 4.93 21.72
N GLU A 7 8.12 5.77 20.75
CA GLU A 7 7.15 6.53 19.95
C GLU A 7 6.23 5.60 19.15
N ILE A 8 6.78 4.57 18.50
CA ILE A 8 6.03 3.53 17.80
C ILE A 8 5.06 2.83 18.75
N LYS A 9 5.53 2.37 19.93
CA LYS A 9 4.67 1.70 20.92
C LYS A 9 3.56 2.62 21.41
N THR A 10 3.86 3.89 21.64
CA THR A 10 2.89 4.91 22.07
C THR A 10 1.84 5.14 20.98
N TYR A 11 2.27 5.25 19.72
CA TYR A 11 1.37 5.39 18.58
C TYR A 11 0.44 4.17 18.45
N LEU A 12 0.98 2.94 18.52
CA LEU A 12 0.19 1.72 18.39
C LEU A 12 -0.77 1.51 19.57
N ASN A 13 -0.38 1.88 20.80
CA ASN A 13 -1.28 1.87 21.95
C ASN A 13 -2.49 2.80 21.75
N LYS A 14 -2.28 3.95 21.10
CA LYS A 14 -3.33 4.94 20.88
C LYS A 14 -4.23 4.62 19.68
N ASN A 15 -3.66 4.13 18.58
CA ASN A 15 -4.36 3.96 17.31
C ASN A 15 -4.72 2.49 17.00
N GLY A 16 -4.20 1.55 17.79
CA GLY A 16 -4.40 0.13 17.58
C GLY A 16 -3.61 -0.41 16.40
N ARG A 17 -4.30 -1.17 15.56
CA ARG A 17 -3.70 -1.86 14.42
C ARG A 17 -3.46 -0.90 13.26
N SER A 18 -2.21 -0.80 12.82
CA SER A 18 -1.82 0.20 11.82
C SER A 18 -0.76 -0.33 10.84
N SER A 19 -0.80 0.20 9.63
CA SER A 19 0.20 -0.02 8.60
C SER A 19 1.50 0.75 8.90
N VAL A 20 2.60 0.33 8.28
CA VAL A 20 3.88 1.07 8.34
C VAL A 20 3.72 2.54 7.93
N ALA A 21 2.86 2.83 6.95
CA ALA A 21 2.69 4.19 6.43
C ALA A 21 2.00 5.11 7.44
N GLU A 22 0.95 4.60 8.09
CA GLU A 22 0.21 5.34 9.13
C GLU A 22 1.10 5.62 10.33
N VAL A 23 1.84 4.61 10.80
CA VAL A 23 2.81 4.78 11.90
C VAL A 23 3.83 5.84 11.50
N ALA A 24 4.51 5.67 10.36
CA ALA A 24 5.58 6.57 9.92
C ALA A 24 5.10 8.03 9.81
N GLN A 25 3.90 8.25 9.27
CA GLN A 25 3.29 9.58 9.22
C GLN A 25 2.93 10.11 10.60
N GLY A 26 2.41 9.25 11.49
CA GLY A 26 1.98 9.63 12.83
C GLY A 26 3.10 9.97 13.80
N ILE A 27 4.33 9.47 13.55
CA ILE A 27 5.53 9.80 14.33
C ILE A 27 6.52 10.70 13.57
N ASP A 28 6.18 11.12 12.35
CA ASP A 28 7.03 11.97 11.48
C ASP A 28 8.42 11.39 11.15
N TYR A 29 8.46 10.10 10.79
CA TYR A 29 9.67 9.41 10.34
C TYR A 29 9.54 8.85 8.92
N SER A 30 10.69 8.54 8.31
CA SER A 30 10.70 7.88 7.01
C SER A 30 10.12 6.46 7.08
N LYS A 31 9.30 6.09 6.10
CA LYS A 31 8.65 4.77 6.03
C LYS A 31 9.64 3.59 6.13
N ASN A 32 10.83 3.72 5.55
CA ASN A 32 11.84 2.66 5.59
C ASN A 32 12.42 2.49 6.99
N TYR A 33 12.75 3.60 7.65
CA TYR A 33 13.28 3.57 9.00
C TYR A 33 12.25 3.07 10.02
N THR A 34 11.00 3.53 9.91
CA THR A 34 9.89 3.03 10.74
C THR A 34 9.65 1.54 10.51
N ARG A 35 9.72 1.06 9.25
CA ARG A 35 9.56 -0.36 8.92
C ARG A 35 10.60 -1.24 9.60
N GLN A 36 11.87 -0.81 9.62
CA GLN A 36 12.95 -1.56 10.25
C GLN A 36 12.68 -1.72 11.75
N ASN A 37 12.38 -0.61 12.43
CA ASN A 37 12.07 -0.61 13.87
C ASN A 37 10.82 -1.43 14.21
N LEU A 38 9.75 -1.35 13.42
CA LEU A 38 8.54 -2.17 13.61
C LEU A 38 8.84 -3.68 13.51
N LYS A 39 9.70 -4.08 12.55
CA LYS A 39 10.10 -5.48 12.39
C LYS A 39 10.98 -5.96 13.54
N GLU A 40 11.88 -5.11 14.01
CA GLU A 40 12.74 -5.40 15.17
C GLU A 40 11.90 -5.59 16.44
N LEU A 41 11.01 -4.64 16.74
CA LEU A 41 10.09 -4.76 17.88
C LEU A 41 9.23 -6.02 17.82
N ARG A 42 8.75 -6.39 16.62
CA ARG A 42 8.03 -7.65 16.43
C ARG A 42 8.94 -8.86 16.70
N SER A 43 10.19 -8.83 16.21
CA SER A 43 11.16 -9.91 16.42
C SER A 43 11.49 -10.10 17.90
N ASN A 44 11.51 -9.01 18.67
CA ASN A 44 11.74 -9.02 20.11
C ASN A 44 10.49 -9.39 20.92
N GLY A 45 9.35 -9.60 20.27
CA GLY A 45 8.08 -9.93 20.94
C GLY A 45 7.39 -8.75 21.64
N GLU A 46 7.85 -7.51 21.40
CA GLU A 46 7.34 -6.31 22.07
C GLU A 46 6.06 -5.75 21.44
N ILE A 47 5.83 -6.09 20.18
CA ILE A 47 4.59 -5.81 19.44
C ILE A 47 4.21 -7.03 18.61
N LYS A 48 2.94 -7.11 18.22
CA LYS A 48 2.44 -8.06 17.25
C LYS A 48 2.47 -7.45 15.86
N GLY A 49 2.52 -8.31 14.85
CA GLY A 49 2.38 -7.88 13.48
C GLY A 49 2.15 -9.05 12.55
N GLU A 50 1.38 -8.81 11.50
CA GLU A 50 1.07 -9.79 10.47
C GLU A 50 0.99 -9.15 9.08
N LYS A 51 1.14 -10.00 8.07
CA LYS A 51 0.88 -9.60 6.68
C LYS A 51 -0.63 -9.64 6.44
N THR A 52 -1.16 -8.57 5.86
CA THR A 52 -2.58 -8.45 5.53
C THR A 52 -2.96 -9.29 4.33
N LYS A 53 -4.24 -9.19 3.94
CA LYS A 53 -4.75 -9.78 2.69
C LYS A 53 -3.93 -9.29 1.50
N GLN A 54 -3.78 -10.19 0.54
CA GLN A 54 -3.05 -9.90 -0.68
C GLN A 54 -3.76 -8.81 -1.49
N ILE A 55 -3.05 -7.72 -1.77
CA ILE A 55 -3.53 -6.69 -2.69
C ILE A 55 -3.37 -7.25 -4.11
N PRO A 56 -4.40 -7.20 -4.97
CA PRO A 56 -4.27 -7.59 -6.36
C PRO A 56 -3.20 -6.78 -7.09
N ALA A 57 -2.53 -7.42 -8.03
CA ALA A 57 -1.61 -6.75 -8.94
C ALA A 57 -1.96 -7.13 -10.38
N LEU A 58 -1.59 -6.26 -11.30
CA LEU A 58 -1.81 -6.39 -12.73
C LEU A 58 -0.48 -6.65 -13.42
N ILE A 59 -0.49 -7.56 -14.40
CA ILE A 59 0.53 -7.59 -15.43
C ILE A 59 -0.02 -6.82 -16.63
N ILE A 60 0.68 -5.78 -17.05
CA ILE A 60 0.34 -4.97 -18.22
C ILE A 60 1.60 -4.85 -19.07
N SER A 61 1.57 -5.38 -20.30
CA SER A 61 2.72 -5.43 -21.19
C SER A 61 3.94 -6.05 -20.50
N GLY A 62 3.74 -7.13 -19.74
CA GLY A 62 4.80 -7.82 -18.98
C GLY A 62 5.30 -7.11 -17.71
N ASN A 63 4.80 -5.92 -17.38
CA ASN A 63 5.20 -5.16 -16.19
C ASN A 63 4.23 -5.36 -15.03
N PHE A 64 4.77 -5.37 -13.81
CA PHE A 64 4.00 -5.57 -12.57
C PHE A 64 3.53 -4.24 -11.96
N TYR A 65 2.22 -4.11 -11.73
CA TYR A 65 1.60 -2.93 -11.12
C TYR A 65 0.66 -3.32 -9.99
N VAL A 66 0.67 -2.60 -8.88
CA VAL A 66 -0.21 -2.88 -7.73
C VAL A 66 -1.53 -2.16 -7.91
N LEU A 67 -2.65 -2.83 -7.67
CA LEU A 67 -3.96 -2.21 -7.73
C LEU A 67 -4.21 -1.42 -6.43
N THR A 68 -3.93 -0.11 -6.44
CA THR A 68 -4.01 0.77 -5.27
C THR A 68 -5.33 1.56 -5.25
N GLY A 69 -5.61 2.26 -4.14
CA GLY A 69 -6.68 3.24 -4.05
C GLY A 69 -6.33 4.65 -4.56
N ASP A 70 -5.14 4.83 -5.17
CA ASP A 70 -4.69 6.13 -5.66
C ASP A 70 -5.21 6.37 -7.09
N LYS A 71 -6.21 7.23 -7.21
CA LYS A 71 -6.81 7.61 -8.51
C LYS A 71 -5.79 8.13 -9.52
N GLY A 72 -4.84 8.97 -9.09
CA GLY A 72 -3.84 9.56 -9.96
C GLY A 72 -2.88 8.52 -10.52
N TYR A 73 -2.45 7.59 -9.65
CA TYR A 73 -1.66 6.44 -10.04
C TYR A 73 -2.40 5.56 -11.05
N LEU A 74 -3.63 5.14 -10.76
CA LEU A 74 -4.42 4.28 -11.65
C LEU A 74 -4.64 4.93 -13.03
N PHE A 75 -5.02 6.20 -13.05
CA PHE A 75 -5.18 6.95 -14.29
C PHE A 75 -3.87 7.05 -15.08
N SER A 76 -2.73 7.18 -14.39
CA SER A 76 -1.41 7.19 -15.04
C SER A 76 -1.09 5.86 -15.74
N LEU A 77 -1.57 4.73 -15.21
CA LEU A 77 -1.42 3.42 -15.85
C LEU A 77 -2.25 3.35 -17.14
N VAL A 78 -3.50 3.83 -17.11
CA VAL A 78 -4.35 3.90 -18.31
C VAL A 78 -3.69 4.77 -19.37
N LYS A 79 -3.20 5.97 -19.01
CA LYS A 79 -2.53 6.87 -19.96
C LYS A 79 -1.30 6.22 -20.60
N ARG A 80 -0.55 5.44 -19.84
CA ARG A 80 0.69 4.78 -20.29
C ARG A 80 0.43 3.60 -21.21
N HIS A 81 -0.54 2.75 -20.87
CA HIS A 81 -0.71 1.44 -21.51
C HIS A 81 -1.94 1.36 -22.42
N ALA A 82 -2.91 2.26 -22.26
CA ALA A 82 -4.14 2.31 -23.04
C ALA A 82 -4.53 3.77 -23.33
N SER A 83 -3.64 4.50 -24.00
CA SER A 83 -3.82 5.94 -24.27
C SER A 83 -5.14 6.27 -24.96
N HIS A 84 -5.65 5.37 -25.80
CA HIS A 84 -6.96 5.47 -26.46
C HIS A 84 -8.16 5.49 -25.48
N LEU A 85 -8.00 4.96 -24.26
CA LEU A 85 -9.04 4.95 -23.22
C LEU A 85 -8.96 6.17 -22.28
N THR A 86 -7.95 7.03 -22.42
CA THR A 86 -7.70 8.17 -21.52
C THR A 86 -8.88 9.13 -21.45
N GLY A 87 -9.59 9.34 -22.57
CA GLY A 87 -10.77 10.21 -22.61
C GLY A 87 -11.88 9.71 -21.67
N ARG A 88 -12.18 8.42 -21.73
CA ARG A 88 -13.16 7.74 -20.86
C ARG A 88 -12.68 7.71 -19.41
N ALA A 89 -11.40 7.38 -19.20
CA ALA A 89 -10.82 7.21 -17.86
C ALA A 89 -10.74 8.51 -17.03
N ARG A 90 -10.74 9.68 -17.67
CA ARG A 90 -10.59 10.98 -16.97
C ARG A 90 -11.71 11.23 -15.95
N GLY A 91 -12.94 10.84 -16.28
CA GLY A 91 -14.11 11.01 -15.41
C GLY A 91 -14.27 9.94 -14.35
N MET A 92 -13.57 8.81 -14.47
CA MET A 92 -13.78 7.63 -13.63
C MET A 92 -13.30 7.84 -12.18
N ASN A 93 -14.00 7.22 -11.24
CA ASN A 93 -13.58 7.08 -9.85
C ASN A 93 -12.56 5.92 -9.70
N VAL A 94 -12.11 5.66 -8.47
CA VAL A 94 -11.10 4.62 -8.19
C VAL A 94 -11.60 3.23 -8.62
N ASP A 95 -12.80 2.84 -8.22
CA ASP A 95 -13.35 1.51 -8.50
C ASP A 95 -13.59 1.29 -10.01
N GLU A 96 -14.04 2.34 -10.71
CA GLU A 96 -14.20 2.34 -12.16
C GLU A 96 -12.85 2.22 -12.88
N LEU A 97 -11.81 2.94 -12.43
CA LEU A 97 -10.46 2.83 -12.98
C LEU A 97 -9.85 1.45 -12.72
N GLN A 98 -10.06 0.89 -11.54
CA GLN A 98 -9.63 -0.46 -11.20
C GLN A 98 -10.31 -1.50 -12.11
N SER A 99 -11.63 -1.39 -12.29
CA SER A 99 -12.40 -2.27 -13.16
C SER A 99 -11.97 -2.15 -14.62
N LEU A 100 -11.75 -0.92 -15.10
CA LEU A 100 -11.24 -0.65 -16.43
C LEU A 100 -9.87 -1.32 -16.64
N LEU A 101 -8.94 -1.14 -15.69
CA LEU A 101 -7.61 -1.72 -15.78
C LEU A 101 -7.64 -3.25 -15.77
N VAL A 102 -8.47 -3.85 -14.91
CA VAL A 102 -8.61 -5.32 -14.81
C VAL A 102 -9.22 -5.92 -16.08
N ASN A 103 -10.27 -5.31 -16.61
CA ASN A 103 -11.08 -5.92 -17.66
C ASN A 103 -10.57 -5.61 -19.08
N GLU A 104 -9.95 -4.44 -19.28
CA GLU A 104 -9.65 -3.95 -20.62
C GLU A 104 -8.18 -3.61 -20.87
N VAL A 105 -7.35 -3.50 -19.82
CA VAL A 105 -5.94 -3.08 -19.96
C VAL A 105 -4.96 -4.17 -19.55
N ALA A 106 -5.27 -4.95 -18.52
CA ALA A 106 -4.36 -5.95 -18.00
C ALA A 106 -4.33 -7.22 -18.85
N ASP A 107 -3.12 -7.77 -19.04
CA ASP A 107 -2.93 -9.09 -19.65
C ASP A 107 -3.45 -10.17 -18.70
N ARG A 108 -3.22 -9.97 -17.39
CA ARG A 108 -3.69 -10.85 -16.31
C ARG A 108 -3.65 -10.16 -14.95
N VAL A 109 -4.51 -10.63 -14.05
CA VAL A 109 -4.48 -10.31 -12.62
C VAL A 109 -3.67 -11.36 -11.89
N VAL A 110 -2.75 -10.92 -11.04
CA VAL A 110 -1.89 -11.78 -10.21
C VAL A 110 -1.97 -11.39 -8.74
N GLY A 111 -1.49 -12.27 -7.88
CA GLY A 111 -1.35 -11.97 -6.47
C GLY A 111 -0.25 -10.93 -6.23
N GLY A 112 -0.59 -9.78 -5.66
CA GLY A 112 0.35 -8.71 -5.37
C GLY A 112 0.96 -8.75 -3.96
N PRO A 113 1.42 -7.61 -3.43
CA PRO A 113 2.05 -7.56 -2.11
C PRO A 113 1.03 -7.81 -0.99
N ARG A 114 1.55 -8.33 0.12
CA ARG A 114 0.83 -8.42 1.41
C ARG A 114 1.48 -7.43 2.37
N PRO A 115 0.95 -6.20 2.51
CA PRO A 115 1.54 -5.22 3.40
C PRO A 115 1.52 -5.70 4.85
N TRP A 116 2.42 -5.14 5.67
CA TRP A 116 2.46 -5.41 7.10
C TRP A 116 1.58 -4.45 7.86
N GLU A 117 0.86 -4.99 8.83
CA GLU A 117 0.23 -4.25 9.92
C GLU A 117 0.83 -4.69 11.25
N PHE A 118 0.87 -3.75 12.19
CA PHE A 118 1.44 -3.93 13.52
C PHE A 118 0.47 -3.40 14.58
N TRP A 119 0.50 -3.99 15.78
CA TRP A 119 -0.28 -3.58 16.94
C TRP A 119 0.39 -4.03 18.23
N LYS A 120 0.02 -3.43 19.35
CA LYS A 120 0.51 -3.83 20.68
C LYS A 120 -0.50 -4.74 21.38
#